data_AF-A0A941EM73-F1
#
_entry.id   AF-A0A941EM73-F1
#
_cell.length_a   1.000
_cell.length_b   1.000
_cell.length_c   1.000
_cell.angle_alpha   90.00
_cell.angle_beta   90.00
_cell.angle_gamma   90.00
#
_symmetry.space_group_name_H-M   'P 1'
#
loop_
_entity.id
_entity.type
_entity.pdbx_description
1 polymer ?
#
loop_
_entity_poly.entity_id
_entity_poly.type
_entity_poly.pdbx_seq_one_letter_code
_entity_poly.pdbx_strand_id
1 'polypeptide(L)'
;DGAMIIQGTKIAAAASYLPLSDSPKISKSLGTRHRAAVGISEVSDAFTVIVSEETGDISVTFDGKLRRDISNEIFEELLAEHWFGTRFQKKGVK
;
A
#
# COMPACT_ATOMS: atom_id res chain seq x y z
N ASP A 1 -0.68 -16.74 -4.59
CA ASP A 1 -0.87 -15.42 -5.19
C ASP A 1 -0.20 -14.33 -4.39
N GLY A 2 0.99 -13.95 -4.87
CA GLY A 2 1.83 -12.91 -4.29
C GLY A 2 1.46 -11.50 -4.75
N ALA A 3 2.43 -10.60 -4.72
CA ALA A 3 2.24 -9.19 -5.06
C ALA A 3 2.36 -8.92 -6.56
N MET A 4 1.66 -7.89 -7.02
CA MET A 4 1.92 -7.23 -8.30
C MET A 4 2.82 -6.02 -8.04
N ILE A 5 3.90 -5.91 -8.81
CA ILE A 5 4.85 -4.81 -8.71
C ILE A 5 4.67 -3.91 -9.92
N ILE A 6 4.37 -2.63 -9.66
CA ILE A 6 4.26 -1.58 -10.66
C ILE A 6 5.49 -0.69 -10.55
N GLN A 7 6.13 -0.41 -11.68
CA GLN A 7 7.28 0.49 -11.75
C GLN A 7 7.08 1.48 -12.90
N GLY A 8 7.00 2.77 -12.56
CA GLY A 8 6.67 3.81 -13.51
C GLY A 8 5.27 3.59 -14.11
N THR A 9 5.19 3.31 -15.40
CA THR A 9 3.92 3.11 -16.11
C THR A 9 3.67 1.65 -16.51
N LYS A 10 4.43 0.70 -15.95
CA LYS A 10 4.37 -0.72 -16.33
C LYS A 10 4.20 -1.62 -15.12
N ILE A 11 3.50 -2.74 -15.33
CA ILE A 11 3.55 -3.89 -14.43
C ILE A 11 4.90 -4.58 -14.68
N ALA A 12 5.80 -4.50 -13.69
CA ALA A 12 7.12 -5.09 -13.76
C ALA A 12 7.08 -6.60 -13.47
N ALA A 13 6.22 -7.00 -12.51
CA ALA A 13 6.04 -8.40 -12.13
C ALA A 13 4.65 -8.64 -11.53
N ALA A 14 4.24 -9.91 -11.54
CA ALA A 14 3.05 -10.41 -10.85
C ALA A 14 3.42 -11.66 -10.04
N ALA A 15 2.56 -12.04 -9.09
CA ALA A 15 2.76 -13.19 -8.20
C ALA A 15 4.12 -13.19 -7.45
N SER A 16 4.67 -12.01 -7.15
CA SER A 16 5.97 -11.86 -6.50
C SER A 16 5.91 -12.15 -5.00
N TYR A 17 6.98 -12.76 -4.47
CA TYR A 17 7.16 -12.91 -3.02
C TYR A 17 7.75 -11.63 -2.44
N LEU A 18 7.18 -11.17 -1.32
CA LEU A 18 7.64 -9.99 -0.59
C LEU A 18 8.06 -10.39 0.83
N PRO A 19 9.02 -9.67 1.44
CA PRO A 19 9.39 -9.89 2.83
C PRO A 19 8.18 -9.67 3.74
N LEU A 20 8.00 -10.54 4.73
CA LEU A 20 6.97 -10.38 5.75
C LEU A 20 7.55 -9.59 6.93
N SER A 21 6.80 -8.64 7.46
CA SER A 21 7.17 -7.98 8.71
C SER A 21 6.93 -8.90 9.91
N ASP A 22 7.91 -8.96 10.80
CA ASP A 22 7.86 -9.61 12.11
C ASP A 22 7.38 -8.65 13.23
N SER A 23 6.95 -7.44 12.86
CA SER A 23 6.58 -6.40 13.81
C SER A 23 5.40 -6.85 14.71
N PRO A 24 5.57 -6.88 16.04
CA PRO A 24 4.50 -7.24 16.97
C PRO A 24 3.38 -6.19 17.02
N LYS A 25 3.58 -5.03 16.39
CA LYS A 25 2.59 -3.95 16.27
C LYS A 25 1.48 -4.28 15.27
N ILE A 26 1.70 -5.26 14.40
CA ILE A 26 0.70 -5.72 13.43
C ILE A 26 -0.34 -6.58 14.17
N SER A 27 -1.62 -6.19 14.07
CA SER A 27 -2.71 -6.97 14.67
C SER A 27 -2.67 -8.43 14.20
N LYS A 28 -2.88 -9.36 15.14
CA LYS A 28 -2.97 -10.80 14.85
C LYS A 28 -4.12 -11.14 13.88
N SER A 29 -5.14 -10.28 13.82
CA SER A 29 -6.26 -10.41 12.89
C SER A 29 -5.88 -10.13 11.43
N LEU A 30 -4.69 -9.59 11.16
CA LEU A 30 -4.26 -9.27 9.81
C LEU A 30 -3.69 -10.51 9.11
N GLY A 31 -4.07 -10.70 7.85
CA GLY A 31 -3.58 -11.78 7.00
C GLY A 31 -2.15 -11.58 6.49
N THR A 32 -1.67 -12.55 5.71
CA THR A 32 -0.31 -12.55 5.14
C THR A 32 -0.06 -11.42 4.15
N ARG A 33 -1.08 -10.95 3.40
CA ARG A 33 -0.96 -9.79 2.49
C ARG A 33 -0.58 -8.50 3.24
N HIS A 34 -1.18 -8.27 4.40
CA HIS A 34 -0.87 -7.11 5.23
C HIS A 34 0.55 -7.18 5.78
N ARG A 35 0.97 -8.36 6.27
CA ARG A 35 2.35 -8.57 6.74
C ARG A 35 3.38 -8.38 5.63
N ALA A 36 3.08 -8.84 4.42
CA ALA A 36 3.91 -8.62 3.24
C ALA A 36 4.02 -7.14 2.88
N ALA A 37 2.90 -6.42 2.91
CA ALA A 37 2.87 -4.99 2.61
C ALA A 37 3.63 -4.15 3.64
N VAL A 38 3.53 -4.48 4.93
CA VAL A 38 4.35 -3.81 5.95
C VAL A 38 5.82 -4.17 5.76
N GLY A 39 6.14 -5.46 5.56
CA GLY A 39 7.53 -5.91 5.40
C GLY A 39 8.24 -5.26 4.22
N ILE A 40 7.58 -5.13 3.06
CA ILE A 40 8.19 -4.41 1.93
C ILE A 40 8.35 -2.91 2.22
N SER A 41 7.41 -2.30 2.95
CA SER A 41 7.48 -0.87 3.32
C SER A 41 8.54 -0.54 4.38
N GLU A 42 9.03 -1.54 5.11
CA GLU A 42 10.12 -1.39 6.10
C GLU A 42 11.50 -1.35 5.43
N VAL A 43 11.62 -1.94 4.23
CA VAL A 43 12.91 -2.10 3.52
C VAL A 43 12.95 -1.37 2.17
N SER A 44 11.90 -0.62 1.83
CA SER A 44 11.82 0.18 0.61
C SER A 44 10.94 1.41 0.80
N ASP A 45 11.02 2.34 -0.13
CA ASP A 45 10.15 3.51 -0.26
C ASP A 45 8.85 3.20 -1.02
N ALA A 46 8.53 1.93 -1.26
CA ALA A 46 7.36 1.53 -2.02
C ALA A 46 6.06 1.90 -1.31
N PHE A 47 5.17 2.56 -2.05
CA PHE A 47 3.76 2.71 -1.66
C PHE A 47 3.00 1.44 -2.03
N THR A 48 2.43 0.76 -1.04
CA THR A 48 1.72 -0.51 -1.25
C THR A 48 0.24 -0.36 -0.93
N VAL A 49 -0.61 -0.96 -1.76
CA VAL A 49 -2.07 -1.00 -1.59
C VAL A 49 -2.50 -2.43 -1.35
N ILE A 50 -3.39 -2.63 -0.37
CA ILE A 50 -3.93 -3.93 0.02
C ILE A 50 -5.45 -3.83 -0.03
N VAL A 51 -6.07 -4.82 -0.66
CA VAL A 51 -7.52 -5.03 -0.57
C VAL A 51 -7.75 -6.29 0.26
N SER A 52 -8.56 -6.18 1.30
CA SER A 52 -8.98 -7.31 2.13
C SER A 52 -9.86 -8.25 1.30
N GLU A 53 -9.52 -9.54 1.27
CA GLU A 53 -10.38 -10.55 0.61
C GLU A 53 -11.60 -10.90 1.44
N GLU A 54 -11.53 -10.68 2.76
CA GLU A 54 -12.63 -10.98 3.68
C GLU A 54 -13.67 -9.87 3.70
N THR A 55 -13.22 -8.60 3.69
CA THR A 55 -14.08 -7.43 3.92
C THR A 55 -14.18 -6.50 2.71
N GLY A 56 -13.24 -6.57 1.78
CA GLY A 56 -13.13 -5.60 0.68
C GLY A 56 -12.45 -4.28 1.06
N ASP A 57 -12.13 -4.06 2.34
CA ASP A 57 -11.55 -2.81 2.82
C ASP A 57 -10.17 -2.55 2.19
N ILE A 58 -9.90 -1.26 1.92
CA ILE A 58 -8.62 -0.79 1.40
C ILE A 58 -7.72 -0.44 2.58
N SER A 59 -6.47 -0.88 2.50
CA SER A 59 -5.39 -0.49 3.39
C SER A 59 -4.17 -0.10 2.57
N VAL A 60 -3.31 0.76 3.12
CA VAL A 60 -2.06 1.16 2.48
C VAL A 60 -0.89 1.09 3.44
N THR A 61 0.30 0.83 2.89
CA THR A 61 1.56 0.91 3.65
C THR A 61 2.59 1.76 2.93
N PHE A 62 3.34 2.53 3.72
CA PHE A 62 4.48 3.33 3.30
C PHE A 62 5.29 3.68 4.54
N ASP A 63 6.61 3.83 4.42
CA ASP A 63 7.49 4.24 5.52
C ASP A 63 7.30 3.38 6.80
N GLY A 64 7.19 2.06 6.64
CA GLY A 64 6.95 1.11 7.72
C GLY A 64 5.61 1.25 8.47
N LYS A 65 4.69 2.10 7.98
CA LYS A 65 3.40 2.38 8.63
C LYS A 65 2.27 1.74 7.86
N LEU A 66 1.29 1.21 8.60
CA LEU A 66 0.05 0.65 8.07
C LEU A 66 -1.13 1.59 8.39
N ARG A 67 -1.84 2.03 7.36
CA ARG A 67 -3.16 2.68 7.49
C ARG A 67 -4.22 1.73 6.99
N ARG A 68 -5.21 1.45 7.84
CA ARG A 68 -6.25 0.43 7.62
C ARG A 68 -7.59 1.08 7.40
N ASP A 69 -8.45 0.37 6.67
CA ASP A 69 -9.86 0.72 6.52
C ASP A 69 -10.03 2.20 6.14
N ILE A 70 -9.35 2.58 5.06
CA ILE A 70 -9.39 3.95 4.55
C ILE A 70 -10.53 4.09 3.54
N SER A 71 -11.18 5.26 3.54
CA SER A 71 -12.17 5.58 2.52
C SER A 71 -11.50 5.78 1.15
N ASN A 72 -12.31 5.73 0.10
CA ASN A 72 -11.82 5.97 -1.27
C ASN A 72 -11.22 7.38 -1.41
N GLU A 73 -11.80 8.38 -0.76
CA GLU A 73 -11.30 9.76 -0.79
C GLU A 73 -9.88 9.83 -0.19
N ILE A 74 -9.68 9.22 0.99
CA ILE A 74 -8.35 9.18 1.63
C ILE A 74 -7.36 8.36 0.79
N PHE A 75 -7.82 7.28 0.16
CA PHE A 75 -6.98 6.49 -0.73
C PHE A 75 -6.48 7.31 -1.93
N GLU A 76 -7.37 8.05 -2.59
CA GLU A 76 -7.01 8.92 -3.71
C GLU A 76 -6.02 10.01 -3.30
N GLU A 77 -6.24 10.65 -2.15
CA GLU A 77 -5.32 11.66 -1.59
C GLU A 77 -3.93 11.08 -1.35
N LEU A 78 -3.85 9.92 -0.67
CA LEU A 78 -2.58 9.27 -0.35
C LEU A 78 -1.87 8.77 -1.61
N LEU A 79 -2.59 8.22 -2.58
CA LEU A 79 -2.03 7.78 -3.85
C LEU A 79 -1.49 8.97 -4.66
N ALA A 80 -2.24 10.07 -4.72
CA ALA A 80 -1.80 11.31 -5.36
C ALA A 80 -0.52 11.85 -4.72
N GLU A 81 -0.47 11.89 -3.39
CA GLU A 81 0.68 12.35 -2.62
C GLU A 81 1.92 11.49 -2.86
N HIS A 82 1.81 10.17 -2.76
CA HIS A 82 2.97 9.26 -2.72
C HIS A 82 3.41 8.76 -4.10
N TRP A 83 2.50 8.55 -5.05
CA TRP A 83 2.84 7.99 -6.37
C TRP A 83 3.04 9.07 -7.44
N PHE A 84 2.17 10.07 -7.47
CA PHE A 84 2.21 11.13 -8.48
C PHE A 84 3.01 12.36 -8.02
N GLY A 85 3.24 12.48 -6.70
CA GLY A 85 3.90 13.61 -6.07
C GLY A 85 3.04 14.89 -6.09
N THR A 86 3.53 15.94 -5.43
CA THR A 86 2.86 17.25 -5.28
C THR A 86 2.60 18.01 -6.59
N ARG A 87 2.93 17.43 -7.76
CA ARG A 87 2.69 18.05 -9.07
C ARG A 87 1.21 18.10 -9.46
N PHE A 88 0.35 17.30 -8.81
CA PHE A 88 -1.11 17.27 -9.06
C PHE A 88 -1.96 18.06 -8.05
N GLN A 89 -1.37 18.56 -6.96
CA GLN A 89 -2.10 19.28 -5.89
C GLN A 89 -2.57 20.70 -6.28
N LYS A 90 -2.29 21.18 -7.51
CA LYS A 90 -2.65 22.55 -7.96
C LYS A 90 -3.79 22.65 -8.97
N LYS A 91 -4.51 21.57 -9.28
CA LYS A 91 -5.56 21.60 -10.34
C LYS A 91 -7.02 21.43 -9.89
N GLY A 92 -7.31 21.50 -8.59
CA GLY A 92 -8.63 21.07 -8.10
C GLY A 92 -9.31 21.86 -6.98
N VAL A 93 -8.90 23.10 -6.67
CA VAL A 93 -9.73 23.98 -5.81
C VAL A 93 -10.10 25.22 -6.61
N LYS A 94 -11.29 25.17 -7.21
CA LYS A 94 -12.08 26.35 -7.53
C LYS A 94 -13.19 26.44 -6.49
#